data_AF-A0A3M2FAD3-F1
#
_entry.id   AF-A0A3M2FAD3-F1
#
_cell.length_a   1.000
_cell.length_b   1.000
_cell.length_c   1.000
_cell.angle_alpha   90.00
_cell.angle_beta   90.00
_cell.angle_gamma   90.00
#
_symmetry.space_group_name_H-M   'P 1'
#
loop_
_entity.id
_entity.type
_entity.pdbx_description
1 polymer ?
#
loop_
_entity_poly.entity_id
_entity_poly.type
_entity_poly.pdbx_seq_one_letter_code
_entity_poly.pdbx_strand_id
1 'polypeptide(L)'
;TLPILDHLPPPDRVQRDTIRNLHVPSQIDTLRTYHYDGLVFTVYVTPEKMLMRDVRVTGPAYTSPEGLQVGQSRWDVEARLGPPDRHEGGTFGYEREQAIPHLLRIRFREDTVEALEWLFYID
;
A
#
# COMPACT_ATOMS: atom_id res chain seq x y z
N THR A 1 -5.54 -2.85 -17.18
CA THR A 1 -5.95 -3.50 -15.91
C THR A 1 -4.78 -3.42 -14.94
N LEU A 2 -5.02 -3.48 -13.63
CA LEU A 2 -3.94 -3.46 -12.64
C LEU A 2 -3.39 -4.89 -12.46
N PRO A 3 -2.09 -5.14 -12.68
CA PRO A 3 -1.53 -6.50 -12.65
C PRO A 3 -1.77 -7.25 -11.33
N ILE A 4 -1.86 -6.54 -10.21
CA ILE A 4 -2.13 -7.15 -8.89
C ILE A 4 -3.49 -7.90 -8.86
N LEU A 5 -4.48 -7.45 -9.63
CA LEU A 5 -5.79 -8.08 -9.68
C LEU A 5 -5.75 -9.45 -10.38
N ASP A 6 -4.75 -9.69 -11.23
CA ASP A 6 -4.61 -10.96 -11.95
C ASP A 6 -4.02 -12.07 -11.06
N HIS A 7 -3.49 -11.72 -9.88
CA HIS A 7 -2.86 -12.63 -8.93
C HIS A 7 -3.66 -12.81 -7.63
N LEU A 8 -4.82 -12.17 -7.51
CA LEU A 8 -5.68 -12.25 -6.33
C LEU A 8 -6.98 -12.97 -6.66
N PRO A 9 -7.60 -13.65 -5.67
CA PRO A 9 -8.97 -14.13 -5.82
C PRO A 9 -9.94 -12.94 -6.01
N PRO A 10 -11.23 -13.19 -6.28
CA PRO A 10 -12.23 -12.13 -6.19
C PRO A 10 -12.21 -11.46 -4.80
N PRO A 11 -12.35 -10.13 -4.72
CA PRO A 11 -12.37 -9.40 -3.45
C PRO A 11 -13.65 -9.69 -2.67
N ASP A 12 -13.57 -9.61 -1.34
CA ASP A 12 -14.73 -9.69 -0.44
C ASP A 12 -15.68 -8.50 -0.67
N ARG A 13 -15.10 -7.32 -0.93
CA ARG A 13 -15.86 -6.09 -1.19
C ARG A 13 -15.07 -5.12 -2.06
N VAL A 14 -15.77 -4.42 -2.96
CA VAL A 14 -15.23 -3.27 -3.70
C VAL A 14 -16.08 -2.03 -3.40
N GLN A 15 -15.48 -1.09 -2.69
CA GLN A 15 -16.07 0.23 -2.43
C GLN A 15 -15.71 1.20 -3.58
N ARG A 16 -16.63 2.12 -3.91
CA ARG A 16 -16.44 3.12 -4.95
C ARG A 16 -16.87 4.48 -4.44
N ASP A 17 -15.96 5.45 -4.48
CA ASP A 17 -16.21 6.83 -4.06
C ASP A 17 -15.84 7.77 -5.20
N THR A 18 -16.70 8.75 -5.49
CA THR A 18 -16.39 9.79 -6.48
C THR A 18 -15.55 10.89 -5.84
N ILE A 19 -14.53 11.35 -6.54
CA ILE A 19 -13.64 12.42 -6.09
C ILE A 19 -13.46 13.45 -7.21
N ARG A 20 -13.42 14.73 -6.87
CA ARG A 20 -13.07 15.77 -7.85
C ARG A 20 -11.60 15.64 -8.22
N ASN A 21 -11.27 15.71 -9.50
CA ASN A 21 -9.89 15.72 -9.95
C ASN A 21 -9.19 17.01 -9.46
N LEU A 22 -7.93 16.89 -9.03
CA LEU A 22 -7.17 18.01 -8.47
C LEU A 22 -6.75 19.03 -9.54
N HIS A 23 -6.49 18.56 -10.76
CA HIS A 23 -5.92 19.34 -11.86
C HIS A 23 -6.94 19.78 -12.91
N VAL A 24 -8.04 19.04 -13.03
CA VAL A 24 -9.11 19.29 -14.00
C VAL A 24 -10.43 19.53 -13.25
N PRO A 25 -10.83 20.79 -12.99
CA PRO A 25 -11.96 21.11 -12.12
C PRO A 25 -13.32 20.53 -12.54
N SER A 26 -13.51 20.25 -13.84
CA SER A 26 -14.73 19.66 -14.39
C SER A 26 -14.75 18.13 -14.35
N GLN A 27 -13.64 17.50 -13.98
CA GLN A 27 -13.51 16.04 -13.98
C GLN A 27 -13.85 15.45 -12.60
N ILE A 28 -14.67 14.40 -12.64
CA ILE A 28 -14.98 13.57 -11.47
C ILE A 28 -14.36 12.20 -11.73
N ASP A 29 -13.43 11.83 -10.87
CA ASP A 29 -12.75 10.55 -10.87
C ASP A 29 -13.37 9.61 -9.83
N THR A 30 -12.88 8.37 -9.81
CA THR A 30 -13.35 7.35 -8.87
C THR A 30 -12.19 6.77 -8.07
N LEU A 31 -12.32 6.74 -6.75
CA LEU A 31 -11.54 5.85 -5.90
C LEU A 31 -12.24 4.50 -5.86
N ARG A 32 -11.51 3.42 -6.13
CA ARG A 32 -11.99 2.06 -5.86
C ARG A 32 -11.13 1.43 -4.78
N THR A 33 -11.75 1.02 -3.68
CA THR A 33 -11.05 0.32 -2.59
C THR A 33 -11.47 -1.14 -2.59
N TYR A 34 -10.48 -2.02 -2.75
CA TYR A 34 -10.65 -3.47 -2.75
C TYR A 34 -10.33 -3.98 -1.35
N HIS A 35 -11.22 -4.79 -0.80
CA HIS A 35 -11.08 -5.41 0.51
C HIS A 35 -10.95 -6.92 0.36
N TYR A 36 -9.94 -7.46 1.04
CA TYR A 36 -9.68 -8.87 1.26
C TYR A 36 -9.40 -9.07 2.75
N ASP A 37 -9.49 -10.31 3.23
CA ASP A 37 -9.00 -10.64 4.56
C ASP A 37 -7.48 -10.36 4.66
N GLY A 38 -7.12 -9.34 5.44
CA GLY A 38 -5.72 -8.96 5.66
C GLY A 38 -5.03 -8.16 4.56
N LEU A 39 -5.74 -7.75 3.51
CA LEU A 39 -5.24 -6.87 2.45
C LEU A 39 -6.32 -5.86 2.03
N VAL A 40 -5.95 -4.58 2.00
CA VAL A 40 -6.78 -3.52 1.44
C VAL A 40 -5.92 -2.69 0.50
N PHE A 41 -6.44 -2.33 -0.66
CA PHE A 41 -5.77 -1.36 -1.52
C PHE A 41 -6.75 -0.45 -2.23
N THR A 42 -6.32 0.78 -2.46
CA THR A 42 -7.11 1.81 -3.13
C THR A 42 -6.47 2.18 -4.45
N VAL A 43 -7.31 2.33 -5.47
CA VAL A 43 -6.89 2.72 -6.81
C VAL A 43 -7.64 3.97 -7.23
N TYR A 44 -6.92 4.91 -7.79
CA TYR A 44 -7.46 6.10 -8.42
C TYR A 44 -7.78 5.80 -9.88
N VAL A 45 -9.01 6.02 -10.30
CA VAL A 45 -9.51 5.70 -11.64
C VAL A 45 -9.95 6.99 -12.32
N THR A 46 -9.29 7.30 -13.43
CA THR A 46 -9.66 8.37 -14.36
C THR A 46 -10.23 7.75 -15.64
N PRO A 47 -10.75 8.56 -16.58
CA PRO A 47 -11.15 8.06 -17.90
C PRO A 47 -10.00 7.39 -18.68
N GLU A 48 -8.76 7.76 -18.40
CA GLU A 48 -7.58 7.34 -19.17
C GLU A 48 -6.79 6.21 -18.50
N LYS A 49 -6.74 6.18 -17.17
CA LYS A 49 -5.81 5.31 -16.43
C LYS A 49 -6.35 4.88 -15.06
N MET A 50 -5.75 3.81 -14.55
CA MET A 50 -5.89 3.37 -13.16
C MET A 50 -4.52 3.46 -12.50
N LEU A 51 -4.45 4.14 -11.36
CA LEU A 51 -3.22 4.34 -10.59
C LEU A 51 -3.40 3.74 -9.19
N MET A 52 -2.42 2.97 -8.74
CA MET A 52 -2.38 2.53 -7.35
C MET A 52 -2.16 3.76 -6.47
N ARG A 53 -2.95 3.90 -5.40
CA ARG A 53 -2.82 4.98 -4.43
C ARG A 53 -2.17 4.49 -3.14
N ASP A 54 -2.70 3.40 -2.61
CA ASP A 54 -2.23 2.80 -1.37
C ASP A 54 -2.49 1.30 -1.36
N VAL A 55 -1.59 0.57 -0.70
CA VAL A 55 -1.74 -0.85 -0.40
C VAL A 55 -1.43 -1.03 1.07
N ARG A 56 -2.31 -1.68 1.82
CA ARG A 56 -2.15 -2.01 3.23
C ARG A 56 -2.33 -3.50 3.46
N VAL A 57 -1.33 -4.12 4.07
CA VAL A 57 -1.33 -5.54 4.45
C VAL A 57 -1.31 -5.62 5.98
N THR A 58 -2.25 -6.38 6.53
CA THR A 58 -2.36 -6.70 7.97
C THR A 58 -2.50 -8.19 8.23
N GLY A 59 -2.67 -9.02 7.19
CA GLY A 59 -2.75 -10.47 7.30
C GLY A 59 -1.45 -11.17 6.88
N PRO A 60 -1.15 -12.35 7.43
CA PRO A 60 0.07 -13.09 7.12
C PRO A 60 0.02 -13.80 5.76
N ALA A 61 -1.11 -13.79 5.03
CA ALA A 61 -1.25 -14.52 3.76
C ALA A 61 -0.50 -13.87 2.57
N TYR A 62 0.02 -12.65 2.74
CA TYR A 62 0.60 -11.86 1.67
C TYR A 62 2.08 -11.58 1.91
N THR A 63 2.88 -11.82 0.88
CA THR A 63 4.30 -11.48 0.86
C THR A 63 4.53 -10.40 -0.19
N SER A 64 5.26 -9.34 0.17
CA SER A 64 5.62 -8.27 -0.77
C SER A 64 6.69 -8.75 -1.76
N PRO A 65 6.89 -8.05 -2.90
CA PRO A 65 7.99 -8.34 -3.81
C PRO A 65 9.38 -8.33 -3.16
N GLU A 66 9.55 -7.52 -2.11
CA GLU A 66 10.76 -7.48 -1.29
C GLU A 66 10.81 -8.59 -0.23
N GLY A 67 9.87 -9.53 -0.21
CA GLY A 67 9.85 -10.63 0.75
C GLY A 67 9.41 -10.23 2.16
N LEU A 68 8.71 -9.09 2.30
CA LEU A 68 8.18 -8.63 3.59
C LEU A 68 6.82 -9.25 3.87
N GLN A 69 6.54 -9.55 5.13
CA GLN A 69 5.31 -10.20 5.54
C GLN A 69 4.92 -9.79 6.97
N VAL A 70 3.62 -9.77 7.26
CA VAL A 70 3.11 -9.60 8.62
C VAL A 70 3.57 -10.76 9.51
N GLY A 71 4.01 -10.45 10.74
CA GLY A 71 4.60 -11.39 11.69
C GLY A 71 6.11 -11.53 11.59
N GLN A 72 6.76 -10.99 10.56
CA GLN A 72 8.21 -10.99 10.44
C GLN A 72 8.86 -10.18 11.58
N SER A 73 10.05 -10.61 12.03
CA SER A 73 10.77 -9.87 13.07
C SER A 73 11.32 -8.54 12.53
N ARG A 74 11.41 -7.53 13.40
CA ARG A 74 12.06 -6.26 13.07
C ARG A 74 13.51 -6.44 12.61
N TRP A 75 14.23 -7.37 13.24
CA TRP A 75 15.59 -7.72 12.85
C TRP A 75 15.68 -8.17 11.40
N ASP A 76 14.80 -9.09 10.97
CA ASP A 76 14.81 -9.59 9.58
C ASP A 76 14.41 -8.51 8.57
N VAL A 77 13.55 -7.58 8.97
CA VAL A 77 13.18 -6.42 8.14
C VAL A 77 14.38 -5.50 7.97
N GLU A 78 15.03 -5.09 9.06
CA GLU A 78 16.19 -4.19 9.01
C GLU A 78 17.39 -4.84 8.33
N ALA A 79 17.60 -6.15 8.48
CA ALA A 79 18.62 -6.89 7.75
C ALA A 79 18.41 -6.86 6.23
N ARG A 80 17.16 -6.69 5.79
CA ARG A 80 16.79 -6.64 4.36
C ARG A 80 16.74 -5.24 3.79
N LEU A 81 16.12 -4.31 4.52
CA LEU A 81 15.86 -2.95 4.04
C LEU A 81 16.91 -1.93 4.50
N GLY A 82 17.71 -2.27 5.51
CA GLY A 82 18.49 -1.32 6.27
C GLY A 82 17.67 -0.61 7.36
N PRO A 83 18.26 0.41 8.02
CA PRO A 83 17.54 1.21 9.01
C PRO A 83 16.43 2.06 8.35
N PRO A 84 15.39 2.44 9.10
CA PRO A 84 14.35 3.35 8.61
C PRO A 84 14.89 4.78 8.41
N ASP A 85 14.28 5.54 7.51
CA ASP A 85 14.54 6.99 7.36
C ASP A 85 13.89 7.80 8.49
N ARG A 86 12.72 7.35 8.96
CA ARG A 86 11.95 8.00 10.04
C ARG A 86 11.32 6.97 10.98
N HIS A 87 11.20 7.30 12.26
CA HIS A 87 10.49 6.48 13.24
C HIS A 87 9.73 7.36 14.23
N GLU A 88 8.42 7.12 14.36
CA GLU A 88 7.55 7.79 15.32
C GLU A 88 6.41 6.86 15.75
N GLY A 89 6.16 6.77 17.07
CA GLY A 89 5.00 6.04 17.60
C GLY A 89 4.91 4.56 17.18
N GLY A 90 6.04 3.86 17.01
CA GLY A 90 6.06 2.45 16.57
C GLY A 90 5.85 2.27 15.06
N THR A 91 5.84 3.36 14.29
CA THR A 91 5.75 3.35 12.83
C THR A 91 7.08 3.77 12.22
N PHE A 92 7.57 2.98 11.29
CA PHE A 92 8.88 3.07 10.65
C PHE A 92 8.68 3.40 9.17
N GLY A 93 9.24 4.52 8.73
CA GLY A 93 9.13 5.00 7.36
C GLY A 93 10.40 4.70 6.57
N TYR A 94 10.23 4.13 5.38
CA TYR A 94 11.26 3.86 4.37
C TYR A 94 10.90 4.63 3.10
N GLU A 95 11.55 5.77 2.88
CA GLU A 95 11.36 6.66 1.74
C GLU A 95 12.16 6.15 0.54
N ARG A 96 11.57 6.28 -0.65
CA ARG A 96 12.19 5.85 -1.91
C ARG A 96 12.16 7.00 -2.90
N GLU A 97 13.19 7.83 -2.89
CA GLU A 97 13.25 9.08 -3.69
C GLU A 97 13.03 8.87 -5.20
N GLN A 98 13.42 7.71 -5.75
CA GLN A 98 13.34 7.41 -7.18
C GLN A 98 12.63 6.08 -7.48
N ALA A 99 11.88 5.53 -6.52
CA ALA A 99 11.19 4.26 -6.71
C ALA A 99 9.69 4.38 -6.44
N ILE A 100 8.92 3.53 -7.12
CA ILE A 100 7.49 3.36 -6.87
C ILE A 100 7.34 2.03 -6.13
N PRO A 101 6.67 2.00 -4.96
CA PRO A 101 6.03 3.11 -4.23
C PRO A 101 7.02 4.08 -3.58
N HIS A 102 6.56 5.30 -3.29
CA HIS A 102 7.40 6.41 -2.79
C HIS A 102 7.70 6.28 -1.29
N LEU A 103 6.81 5.61 -0.55
CA LEU A 103 6.95 5.40 0.88
C LEU A 103 6.42 4.03 1.26
N LEU A 104 7.22 3.28 2.00
CA LEU A 104 6.80 2.10 2.74
C LEU A 104 6.76 2.46 4.23
N ARG A 105 5.60 2.32 4.86
CA ARG A 105 5.44 2.39 6.32
C ARG A 105 5.29 0.99 6.87
N ILE A 106 6.05 0.69 7.92
CA ILE A 106 5.97 -0.56 8.65
C ILE A 106 5.61 -0.24 10.09
N ARG A 107 4.52 -0.83 10.59
CA ARG A 107 4.15 -0.73 12.00
C ARG A 107 4.54 -2.01 12.69
N PHE A 108 5.24 -1.87 13.81
CA PHE A 108 5.61 -3.01 14.64
C PHE A 108 4.74 -3.05 15.90
N ARG A 109 4.33 -4.26 16.29
CA ARG A 109 3.85 -4.55 17.64
C ARG A 109 4.96 -5.34 18.33
N GLU A 110 5.45 -4.79 19.44
CA GLU A 110 6.68 -5.29 20.07
C GLU A 110 7.79 -5.30 19.01
N ASP A 111 8.30 -6.47 18.64
CA ASP A 111 9.35 -6.62 17.62
C ASP A 111 8.90 -7.38 16.36
N THR A 112 7.59 -7.42 16.10
CA THR A 112 7.03 -8.10 14.92
C THR A 112 6.20 -7.16 14.05
N VAL A 113 6.28 -7.34 12.73
CA VAL A 113 5.50 -6.58 11.75
C VAL A 113 4.02 -6.80 12.00
N GLU A 114 3.29 -5.74 12.33
CA GLU A 114 1.84 -5.75 12.51
C GLU A 114 1.12 -5.26 11.25
N ALA A 115 1.73 -4.33 10.51
CA ALA A 115 1.18 -3.82 9.26
C ALA A 115 2.27 -3.33 8.32
N LEU A 116 2.04 -3.50 7.03
CA LEU A 116 2.81 -2.93 5.94
C LEU A 116 1.89 -2.01 5.13
N GLU A 117 2.34 -0.80 4.83
CA GLU A 117 1.59 0.17 4.03
C GLU A 117 2.51 0.79 2.98
N TRP A 118 2.15 0.63 1.71
CA TRP A 118 2.82 1.28 0.59
C TRP A 118 1.98 2.44 0.09
N LEU A 119 2.59 3.61 -0.01
CA LEU A 119 1.95 4.83 -0.47
C LEU A 119 2.56 5.27 -1.80
N PHE A 120 1.68 5.54 -2.75
CA PHE A 120 2.00 5.92 -4.11
C PHE A 120 1.61 7.38 -4.28
N TYR A 121 2.57 8.22 -4.66
CA TYR A 121 2.25 9.60 -5.02
C TYR A 121 1.46 9.59 -6.34
N ILE A 122 0.34 10.31 -6.34
CA ILE A 122 -0.51 10.51 -7.51
C ILE A 122 -0.54 12.01 -7.75
N ASP A 123 -0.01 12.41 -8.91
CA ASP A 123 -0.12 13.74 -9.50
C ASP A 123 -0.85 13.61 -10.84
#